data_AF-A0A0U3M364-F1
#
_entry.id   AF-A0A0U3M364-F1
#
_cell.length_a   1.000
_cell.length_b   1.000
_cell.length_c   1.000
_cell.angle_alpha   90.00
_cell.angle_beta   90.00
_cell.angle_gamma   90.00
#
_symmetry.space_group_name_H-M   'P 1'
#
loop_
_entity.id
_entity.type
_entity.pdbx_description
1 polymer ?
#
loop_
_entity_poly.entity_id
_entity_poly.type
_entity_poly.pdbx_seq_one_letter_code
_entity_poly.pdbx_strand_id
1 'polypeptide(L)'
;MTAFTVALVLVVAAAGLLRWRRPAWYWLAFGVTLAALRVLVRYRSVMDACGLTVPPARWRLSLARATNRPIPEPRPPRIRRLRPTRTGLVLRLKLRPGQDVFDIAAASDRLRHSFSMFGVTSREVRSGVVEVRMTGYDVLKRVQMPAETETRAMRVPVALREDGSVHYRDYRAIPHALTLGATESGKSVYQRNLVAGLAPLDVALVGIDCKQGVELFPLARRFSALADSPDTAAELLDALVARMADVYRLIRTQQRITVDVPDAEIAADIWDLPDELRPTPVVILVDEVAELALYATKEEEKRRDRIITALVRLAQLGRAAGIYLEICGQRFGSELGKGITMLRAQLTGRTAHRLNDETSANMAFGDIAPDAVLAAIQIPAELRGLAIAGDASGGWHRIRAPHTSLRQAVNLCNRYAGRTPDLPELAPFRPTTGTATELVPSAKASPATA
;
A
#
# COMPACT_ATOMS: atom_id res chain seq x y z
N MET A 1 49.65 18.22 10.57
CA MET A 1 48.17 18.31 10.64
C MET A 1 47.78 18.55 12.09
N THR A 2 47.00 19.58 12.39
CA THR A 2 46.56 19.86 13.77
C THR A 2 45.52 18.82 14.19
N ALA A 3 45.39 18.54 15.50
CA ALA A 3 44.40 17.57 16.01
C ALA A 3 42.96 17.89 15.51
N PHE A 4 42.67 19.17 15.30
CA PHE A 4 41.42 19.65 14.71
C PHE A 4 41.21 19.20 13.25
N THR A 5 42.23 19.27 12.39
CA THR A 5 42.09 18.83 11.00
C THR A 5 41.95 17.31 10.89
N VAL A 6 42.64 16.55 11.75
CA VAL A 6 42.46 15.09 11.85
C VAL A 6 41.04 14.75 12.30
N ALA A 7 40.52 15.39 13.34
CA ALA A 7 39.16 15.19 13.82
C ALA A 7 38.11 15.53 12.74
N LEU A 8 38.30 16.63 12.01
CA LEU A 8 37.40 17.02 10.92
C LEU A 8 37.40 15.99 9.79
N VAL A 9 38.57 15.50 9.37
CA VAL A 9 38.67 14.46 8.34
C VAL A 9 37.99 13.17 8.80
N LEU A 10 38.17 12.77 10.07
CA LEU A 10 37.50 11.60 10.62
C LEU A 10 35.97 11.75 10.64
N VAL A 11 35.45 12.92 11.01
CA VAL A 11 34.00 13.20 11.00
C VAL A 11 33.45 13.16 9.57
N VAL A 12 34.15 13.75 8.60
CA VAL A 12 33.75 13.75 7.19
C VAL A 12 33.78 12.32 6.63
N ALA A 13 34.84 11.55 6.92
CA ALA A 13 34.96 10.15 6.51
C ALA A 13 33.86 9.28 7.14
N ALA A 14 33.59 9.46 8.45
CA ALA A 14 32.51 8.75 9.15
C ALA A 14 31.13 9.11 8.59
N ALA A 15 30.89 10.40 8.29
CA ALA A 15 29.65 10.85 7.66
C ALA A 15 29.49 10.27 6.25
N GLY A 16 30.56 10.21 5.46
CA GLY A 16 30.58 9.56 4.14
C GLY A 16 30.27 8.06 4.21
N LEU A 17 30.90 7.36 5.15
CA LEU A 17 30.65 5.93 5.39
C LEU A 17 29.20 5.69 5.86
N LEU A 18 28.69 6.55 6.75
CA LEU A 18 27.32 6.48 7.25
C LEU A 18 26.31 6.74 6.12
N ARG A 19 26.58 7.70 5.24
CA ARG A 19 25.76 7.99 4.05
C ARG A 19 25.65 6.76 3.14
N TRP A 20 26.73 6.01 2.96
CA TRP A 20 26.75 4.83 2.09
C TRP A 20 26.11 3.60 2.76
N ARG A 21 26.44 3.30 4.02
CA ARG A 21 25.96 2.07 4.71
C ARG A 21 24.57 2.21 5.33
N ARG A 22 24.25 3.39 5.88
CA ARG A 22 23.02 3.68 6.65
C ARG A 22 22.50 5.09 6.31
N PRO A 23 21.96 5.30 5.09
CA PRO A 23 21.55 6.63 4.62
C PRO A 23 20.52 7.32 5.53
N ALA A 24 19.61 6.56 6.14
CA ALA A 24 18.64 7.07 7.11
C ALA A 24 19.31 7.69 8.36
N TRP A 25 20.41 7.10 8.84
CA TRP A 25 21.13 7.59 10.02
C TRP A 25 21.94 8.84 9.68
N TYR A 26 22.60 8.84 8.52
CA TYR A 26 23.26 10.04 7.99
C TYR A 26 22.26 11.18 7.81
N TRP A 27 21.07 10.87 7.27
CA TRP A 27 20.03 11.86 7.07
C TRP A 27 19.59 12.50 8.39
N LEU A 28 19.30 11.69 9.41
CA LEU A 28 18.91 12.18 10.73
C LEU A 28 20.02 12.97 11.43
N ALA A 29 21.28 12.55 11.29
CA ALA A 29 22.40 13.20 11.97
C ALA A 29 22.85 14.51 11.31
N PHE A 30 22.87 14.56 9.97
CA PHE A 30 23.45 15.69 9.22
C PHE A 30 22.58 16.15 8.06
N GLY A 31 22.04 15.20 7.29
CA GLY A 31 21.38 15.49 6.02
C GLY A 31 20.16 16.41 6.14
N VAL A 32 19.33 16.18 7.16
CA VAL A 32 18.07 16.92 7.34
C VAL A 32 18.30 18.38 7.71
N THR A 33 19.30 18.66 8.56
CA THR A 33 19.67 20.02 8.96
C THR A 33 20.27 20.79 7.79
N LEU A 34 21.21 20.16 7.06
CA LEU A 34 21.81 20.76 5.87
C LEU A 34 20.78 21.04 4.78
N ALA A 35 19.86 20.10 4.55
CA ALA A 35 18.79 20.27 3.57
C ALA A 35 17.81 21.36 3.99
N ALA A 36 17.40 21.41 5.26
CA ALA A 36 16.50 22.45 5.76
C ALA A 36 17.12 23.85 5.60
N LEU A 37 18.40 24.00 5.99
CA LEU A 37 19.13 25.25 5.83
C LEU A 37 19.27 25.64 4.35
N ARG A 38 19.61 24.68 3.47
CA ARG A 38 19.67 24.92 2.02
C ARG A 38 18.33 25.38 1.46
N VAL A 39 17.24 24.71 1.82
CA VAL A 39 15.90 25.07 1.38
C VAL A 39 15.54 26.46 1.84
N LEU A 40 15.79 26.82 3.11
CA LEU A 40 15.48 28.15 3.65
C LEU A 40 16.32 29.26 3.01
N VAL A 41 17.63 29.05 2.87
CA VAL A 41 18.56 30.05 2.30
C VAL A 41 18.30 30.26 0.81
N ARG A 42 18.09 29.17 0.04
CA ARG A 42 17.91 29.25 -1.41
C ARG A 42 16.46 29.41 -1.84
N TYR A 43 15.50 29.39 -0.91
CA TYR A 43 14.07 29.29 -1.21
C TYR A 43 13.63 30.24 -2.31
N ARG A 44 13.92 31.54 -2.12
CA ARG A 44 13.48 32.57 -3.04
C ARG A 44 14.06 32.41 -4.45
N SER A 45 15.38 32.22 -4.54
CA SER A 45 16.08 32.02 -5.81
C SER A 45 15.58 30.77 -6.54
N VAL A 46 15.33 29.68 -5.81
CA VAL A 46 14.81 28.45 -6.40
C VAL A 46 13.37 28.62 -6.88
N MET A 47 12.50 29.26 -6.11
CA MET A 47 11.14 29.55 -6.55
C MET A 47 11.14 30.41 -7.81
N ASP A 48 12.03 31.40 -7.90
CA ASP A 48 12.14 32.25 -9.08
C ASP A 48 12.64 31.49 -10.32
N ALA A 49 13.72 30.71 -10.15
CA ALA A 49 14.26 29.84 -11.21
C ALA A 49 13.25 28.78 -11.69
N CYS A 50 12.32 28.36 -10.82
CA CYS A 50 11.27 27.41 -11.17
C CYS A 50 10.03 28.06 -11.79
N GLY A 51 9.97 29.40 -11.90
CA GLY A 51 8.80 30.13 -12.39
C GLY A 51 7.64 30.19 -11.38
N LEU A 52 7.93 29.99 -10.09
CA LEU A 52 6.94 29.89 -9.01
C LEU A 52 6.81 31.20 -8.22
N THR A 53 7.15 32.33 -8.82
CA THR A 53 7.03 33.66 -8.21
C THR A 53 5.93 34.46 -8.89
N VAL A 54 5.15 35.20 -8.11
CA VAL A 54 4.11 36.08 -8.64
C VAL A 54 4.67 37.48 -8.79
N PRO A 55 4.49 38.14 -9.95
CA PRO A 55 4.89 39.53 -10.13
C PRO A 55 4.14 40.45 -9.15
N PRO A 56 4.72 41.61 -8.80
CA PRO A 56 4.05 42.57 -7.93
C PRO A 56 2.75 43.10 -8.58
N ALA A 57 1.72 43.31 -7.76
CA ALA A 57 0.46 43.93 -8.20
C ALA A 57 0.71 45.30 -8.83
N ARG A 58 -0.06 45.65 -9.87
CA ARG A 58 0.09 46.89 -10.66
C ARG A 58 0.14 48.15 -9.79
N TRP A 59 -0.70 48.25 -8.76
CA TRP A 59 -0.70 49.40 -7.85
C TRP A 59 0.62 49.56 -7.07
N ARG A 60 1.29 48.46 -6.72
CA ARG A 60 2.60 48.50 -6.03
C ARG A 60 3.70 48.97 -6.98
N LEU A 61 3.61 48.61 -8.25
CA LEU A 61 4.50 49.14 -9.29
C LEU A 61 4.26 50.64 -9.48
N SER A 62 3.01 51.08 -9.56
CA SER A 62 2.65 52.50 -9.66
C SER A 62 3.12 53.30 -8.45
N LEU A 63 2.93 52.78 -7.23
CA LEU A 63 3.41 53.40 -5.99
C LEU A 63 4.94 53.49 -5.97
N ALA A 64 5.66 52.45 -6.37
CA ALA A 64 7.11 52.47 -6.42
C ALA A 64 7.62 53.52 -7.42
N ARG A 65 7.00 53.62 -8.60
CA ARG A 65 7.28 54.68 -9.58
C ARG A 65 6.98 56.08 -9.03
N ALA A 66 5.83 56.25 -8.37
CA ALA A 66 5.43 57.55 -7.80
C ALA A 66 6.28 57.99 -6.60
N THR A 67 6.84 57.05 -5.84
CA THR A 67 7.67 57.32 -4.65
C THR A 67 9.17 57.20 -4.91
N ASN A 68 9.57 57.06 -6.18
CA ASN A 68 10.96 56.82 -6.61
C ASN A 68 11.67 55.69 -5.84
N ARG A 69 10.90 54.66 -5.48
CA ARG A 69 11.38 53.47 -4.75
C ARG A 69 11.73 52.34 -5.72
N PRO A 70 12.63 51.41 -5.34
CA PRO A 70 12.98 50.28 -6.18
C PRO A 70 11.75 49.41 -6.50
N ILE A 71 11.74 48.84 -7.71
CA ILE A 71 10.65 47.98 -8.20
C ILE A 71 10.46 46.81 -7.21
N PRO A 72 9.24 46.61 -6.68
CA PRO A 72 9.00 45.52 -5.76
C PRO A 72 9.25 44.18 -6.42
N GLU A 73 10.12 43.38 -5.81
CA GLU A 73 10.48 42.09 -6.38
C GLU A 73 9.31 41.08 -6.38
N PRO A 74 9.33 40.10 -7.31
CA PRO A 74 8.39 38.98 -7.33
C PRO A 74 8.38 38.22 -6.00
N ARG A 75 7.20 37.68 -5.65
CA ARG A 75 6.98 37.02 -4.36
C ARG A 75 6.73 35.52 -4.54
N PRO A 76 7.51 34.65 -3.88
CA PRO A 76 7.22 33.22 -3.88
C PRO A 76 5.99 32.88 -3.02
N PRO A 77 5.50 31.64 -3.12
CA PRO A 77 4.58 31.08 -2.15
C PRO A 77 5.18 31.17 -0.74
N ARG A 78 4.34 31.23 0.29
CA ARG A 78 4.82 31.39 1.67
C ARG A 78 5.01 30.02 2.31
N ILE A 79 6.20 29.74 2.83
CA ILE A 79 6.39 28.60 3.73
C ILE A 79 5.53 28.85 4.99
N ARG A 80 4.59 27.94 5.26
CA ARG A 80 3.77 27.91 6.48
C ARG A 80 4.40 27.01 7.54
N ARG A 81 4.95 25.88 7.11
CA ARG A 81 5.58 24.89 7.98
C ARG A 81 6.69 24.18 7.22
N LEU A 82 7.80 23.95 7.88
CA LEU A 82 8.86 23.04 7.43
C LEU A 82 8.99 21.96 8.50
N ARG A 83 8.82 20.69 8.12
CA ARG A 83 8.90 19.53 9.01
C ARG A 83 10.01 18.59 8.54
N PRO A 84 11.08 18.43 9.32
CA PRO A 84 12.03 17.33 9.20
C PRO A 84 11.36 15.97 9.32
N THR A 85 11.73 15.01 8.47
CA THR A 85 11.32 13.60 8.58
C THR A 85 12.54 12.68 8.49
N ARG A 86 12.37 11.40 8.86
CA ARG A 86 13.44 10.40 8.78
C ARG A 86 13.92 10.14 7.34
N THR A 87 13.08 10.43 6.36
CA THR A 87 13.32 10.20 4.93
C THR A 87 13.62 11.49 4.16
N GLY A 88 13.32 12.66 4.73
CA GLY A 88 13.25 13.88 3.95
C GLY A 88 12.83 15.14 4.69
N LEU A 89 12.20 16.04 3.95
CA LEU A 89 11.60 17.31 4.39
C LEU A 89 10.19 17.42 3.85
N VAL A 90 9.28 17.96 4.67
CA VAL A 90 7.91 18.28 4.24
C VAL A 90 7.69 19.77 4.43
N LEU A 91 7.35 20.47 3.35
CA LEU A 91 7.03 21.88 3.34
C LEU A 91 5.55 22.08 3.08
N ARG A 92 4.86 22.86 3.92
CA ARG A 92 3.54 23.37 3.60
C ARG A 92 3.67 24.78 3.06
N LEU A 93 3.26 24.97 1.81
CA LEU A 93 3.32 26.22 1.08
C LEU A 93 1.92 26.81 0.96
N LYS A 94 1.75 28.08 1.32
CA LYS A 94 0.55 28.85 1.00
C LYS A 94 0.79 29.57 -0.33
N LEU A 95 0.01 29.19 -1.33
CA LEU A 95 0.02 29.79 -2.66
C LEU A 95 -0.41 31.26 -2.60
N ARG A 96 0.09 32.05 -3.55
CA ARG A 96 -0.35 33.44 -3.77
C ARG A 96 -1.52 33.46 -4.76
N PRO A 97 -2.36 34.51 -4.74
CA PRO A 97 -3.36 34.71 -5.78
C PRO A 97 -2.73 34.66 -7.17
N GLY A 98 -3.29 33.85 -8.06
CA GLY A 98 -2.79 33.63 -9.42
C GLY A 98 -1.77 32.50 -9.57
N GLN A 99 -1.40 31.79 -8.48
CA GLN A 99 -0.62 30.55 -8.57
C GLN A 99 -1.53 29.35 -8.50
N ASP A 100 -1.23 28.34 -9.31
CA ASP A 100 -1.93 27.07 -9.30
C ASP A 100 -1.12 25.98 -8.57
N VAL A 101 -1.82 24.98 -8.06
CA VAL A 101 -1.22 23.75 -7.52
C VAL A 101 -0.48 23.02 -8.63
N PHE A 102 -1.03 23.02 -9.85
CA PHE A 102 -0.44 22.38 -11.01
C PHE A 102 0.95 22.93 -11.33
N ASP A 103 1.18 24.25 -11.17
CA ASP A 103 2.49 24.87 -11.37
C ASP A 103 3.56 24.25 -10.48
N ILE A 104 3.22 23.98 -9.21
CA ILE A 104 4.11 23.33 -8.25
C ILE A 104 4.39 21.89 -8.65
N ALA A 105 3.34 21.15 -9.06
CA ALA A 105 3.48 19.77 -9.53
C ALA A 105 4.38 19.68 -10.76
N ALA A 106 4.15 20.52 -11.77
CA ALA A 106 4.94 20.61 -12.99
C ALA A 106 6.40 21.06 -12.74
N ALA A 107 6.65 21.84 -11.68
CA ALA A 107 7.98 22.25 -11.28
C ALA A 107 8.72 21.23 -10.39
N SER A 108 8.11 20.11 -10.01
CA SER A 108 8.69 19.16 -9.03
C SER A 108 10.10 18.70 -9.38
N ASP A 109 10.37 18.43 -10.67
CA ASP A 109 11.70 17.98 -11.10
C ASP A 109 12.75 19.10 -11.03
N ARG A 110 12.37 20.33 -11.39
CA ARG A 110 13.23 21.52 -11.21
C ARG A 110 13.53 21.75 -9.74
N LEU A 111 12.51 21.68 -8.87
CA LEU A 111 12.67 21.81 -7.42
C LEU A 111 13.61 20.74 -6.84
N ARG A 112 13.50 19.50 -7.32
CA ARG A 112 14.39 18.40 -6.93
C ARG A 112 15.85 18.72 -7.23
N HIS A 113 16.16 19.16 -8.44
CA HIS A 113 17.51 19.55 -8.83
C HIS A 113 18.01 20.78 -8.06
N SER A 114 17.20 21.85 -7.99
CA SER A 114 17.59 23.11 -7.35
C SER A 114 17.82 22.99 -5.84
N PHE A 115 17.03 22.16 -5.15
CA PHE A 115 17.25 21.87 -3.72
C PHE A 115 18.22 20.71 -3.48
N SER A 116 18.70 20.04 -4.54
CA SER A 116 19.57 18.86 -4.47
C SER A 116 18.99 17.77 -3.56
N MET A 117 17.71 17.49 -3.76
CA MET A 117 16.94 16.44 -3.10
C MET A 117 16.86 15.21 -4.03
N PHE A 118 16.63 14.03 -3.47
CA PHE A 118 16.51 12.80 -4.25
C PHE A 118 15.17 12.73 -4.98
N GLY A 119 14.07 13.05 -4.31
CA GLY A 119 12.73 13.10 -4.88
C GLY A 119 11.97 14.32 -4.37
N VAL A 120 11.03 14.81 -5.17
CA VAL A 120 10.09 15.88 -4.79
C VAL A 120 8.72 15.51 -5.33
N THR A 121 7.73 15.48 -4.45
CA THR A 121 6.33 15.31 -4.79
C THR A 121 5.52 16.46 -4.20
N SER A 122 4.42 16.80 -4.83
CA SER A 122 3.48 17.79 -4.32
C SER A 122 2.09 17.20 -4.20
N ARG A 123 1.34 17.65 -3.20
CA ARG A 123 -0.06 17.28 -2.99
C ARG A 123 -0.83 18.49 -2.47
N GLU A 124 -2.02 18.72 -3.02
CA GLU A 124 -2.93 19.70 -2.44
C GLU A 124 -3.49 19.19 -1.11
N VAL A 125 -3.38 20.01 -0.06
CA VAL A 125 -3.97 19.69 1.25
C VAL A 125 -5.37 20.30 1.35
N ARG A 126 -5.51 21.52 0.85
CA ARG A 126 -6.75 22.29 0.74
C ARG A 126 -6.49 23.45 -0.22
N SER A 127 -7.57 24.09 -0.68
CA SER A 127 -7.50 25.24 -1.57
C SER A 127 -6.43 26.26 -1.14
N GLY A 128 -5.47 26.51 -2.04
CA GLY A 128 -4.37 27.47 -1.86
C GLY A 128 -3.26 27.01 -0.90
N VAL A 129 -3.26 25.75 -0.43
CA VAL A 129 -2.20 25.18 0.40
C VAL A 129 -1.72 23.84 -0.16
N VAL A 130 -0.44 23.82 -0.55
CA VAL A 130 0.23 22.65 -1.12
C VAL A 130 1.25 22.11 -0.13
N GLU A 131 1.28 20.79 0.03
CA GLU A 131 2.34 20.09 0.73
C GLU A 131 3.36 19.59 -0.29
N VAL A 132 4.61 20.06 -0.20
CA VAL A 132 5.74 19.62 -1.00
C VAL A 132 6.60 18.71 -0.12
N ARG A 133 6.68 17.44 -0.49
CA ARG A 133 7.44 16.42 0.21
C ARG A 133 8.69 16.10 -0.59
N MET A 134 9.83 16.11 0.07
CA MET A 134 11.13 15.96 -0.56
C MET A 134 11.90 14.85 0.15
N THR A 135 12.42 13.87 -0.57
CA THR A 135 13.24 12.80 0.01
C THR A 135 14.72 13.11 -0.12
N GLY A 136 15.51 12.77 0.91
CA GLY A 136 16.94 13.03 0.96
C GLY A 136 17.81 12.00 0.23
N TYR A 137 17.26 10.81 0.00
CA TYR A 137 17.90 9.65 -0.62
C TYR A 137 16.83 8.70 -1.16
N ASP A 138 17.22 7.66 -1.89
CA ASP A 138 16.30 6.62 -2.35
C ASP A 138 15.75 5.81 -1.18
N VAL A 139 14.52 6.13 -0.77
CA VAL A 139 13.81 5.48 0.34
C VAL A 139 13.35 4.07 -0.02
N LEU A 140 13.18 3.76 -1.32
CA LEU A 140 12.73 2.46 -1.79
C LEU A 140 13.90 1.50 -1.96
N LYS A 141 15.15 1.96 -2.10
CA LYS A 141 16.33 1.07 -2.16
C LYS A 141 16.45 0.16 -0.94
N ARG A 142 16.19 0.68 0.27
CA ARG A 142 16.14 -0.09 1.52
C ARG A 142 15.00 0.43 2.39
N VAL A 143 13.84 -0.22 2.25
CA VAL A 143 12.61 0.17 2.95
C VAL A 143 12.77 0.01 4.46
N GLN A 144 12.46 1.08 5.20
CA GLN A 144 12.29 1.07 6.64
C GLN A 144 10.94 1.69 6.93
N MET A 145 10.01 0.88 7.44
CA MET A 145 8.71 1.40 7.86
C MET A 145 8.88 2.31 9.08
N PRO A 146 8.05 3.36 9.22
CA PRO A 146 7.99 4.14 10.45
C PRO A 146 7.70 3.25 11.66
N ALA A 147 8.27 3.61 12.82
CA ALA A 147 8.04 2.87 14.06
C ALA A 147 6.59 3.01 14.53
N GLU A 148 6.05 4.22 14.41
CA GLU A 148 4.64 4.52 14.62
C GLU A 148 3.95 4.61 13.26
N THR A 149 2.93 3.80 13.08
CA THR A 149 2.04 3.87 11.92
C THR A 149 0.63 4.14 12.41
N GLU A 150 -0.15 4.85 11.62
CA GLU A 150 -1.53 5.13 11.98
C GLU A 150 -2.34 3.84 11.79
N THR A 151 -2.73 3.21 12.90
CA THR A 151 -3.58 2.03 12.87
C THR A 151 -5.04 2.45 13.01
N ARG A 152 -5.88 1.92 12.12
CA ARG A 152 -7.35 2.02 12.18
C ARG A 152 -7.92 0.64 11.90
N ALA A 153 -9.17 0.40 12.29
CA ALA A 153 -9.85 -0.85 11.94
C ALA A 153 -9.76 -1.10 10.43
N MET A 154 -9.30 -2.30 10.05
CA MET A 154 -9.14 -2.72 8.66
C MET A 154 -8.23 -1.81 7.81
N ARG A 155 -7.21 -1.19 8.43
CA ARG A 155 -6.18 -0.42 7.72
C ARG A 155 -4.79 -0.93 8.07
N VAL A 156 -4.09 -1.44 7.07
CA VAL A 156 -2.78 -2.10 7.24
C VAL A 156 -1.67 -1.28 6.58
N PRO A 157 -0.57 -0.97 7.28
CA PRO A 157 0.63 -0.39 6.66
C PRO A 157 1.43 -1.48 5.94
N VAL A 158 1.45 -1.45 4.60
CA VAL A 158 2.02 -2.57 3.81
C VAL A 158 3.36 -2.22 3.19
N ALA A 159 3.52 -0.96 2.74
CA ALA A 159 4.68 -0.55 1.97
C ALA A 159 5.05 0.91 2.25
N LEU A 160 6.23 1.31 1.78
CA LEU A 160 6.66 2.70 1.76
C LEU A 160 6.49 3.25 0.34
N ARG A 161 6.01 4.48 0.20
CA ARG A 161 5.94 5.21 -1.07
C ARG A 161 7.27 5.90 -1.38
N GLU A 162 7.51 6.25 -2.63
CA GLU A 162 8.73 6.96 -3.07
C GLU A 162 8.94 8.33 -2.41
N ASP A 163 7.85 8.96 -1.95
CA ASP A 163 7.89 10.20 -1.19
C ASP A 163 8.22 9.98 0.30
N GLY A 164 8.36 8.71 0.73
CA GLY A 164 8.63 8.32 2.10
C GLY A 164 7.41 8.32 3.02
N SER A 165 6.19 8.48 2.49
CA SER A 165 4.95 8.20 3.22
C SER A 165 4.65 6.69 3.25
N VAL A 166 3.79 6.27 4.18
CA VAL A 166 3.34 4.89 4.26
C VAL A 166 2.22 4.66 3.24
N HIS A 167 2.35 3.61 2.44
CA HIS A 167 1.27 3.05 1.67
C HIS A 167 0.44 2.12 2.57
N TYR A 168 -0.82 2.51 2.78
CA TYR A 168 -1.78 1.74 3.55
C TYR A 168 -2.71 0.97 2.62
N ARG A 169 -2.96 -0.29 2.95
CA ARG A 169 -4.10 -1.05 2.47
C ARG A 169 -5.29 -0.77 3.39
N ASP A 170 -6.19 0.09 2.95
CA ASP A 170 -7.42 0.41 3.67
C ASP A 170 -8.60 -0.34 3.03
N TYR A 171 -9.10 -1.36 3.71
CA TYR A 171 -10.17 -2.22 3.20
C TYR A 171 -11.55 -1.54 3.28
N ARG A 172 -11.73 -0.54 4.16
CA ARG A 172 -13.01 0.18 4.25
C ARG A 172 -13.17 1.19 3.11
N ALA A 173 -12.06 1.82 2.72
CA ALA A 173 -12.01 2.75 1.60
C ALA A 173 -11.99 2.01 0.25
N ILE A 174 -11.18 0.96 0.13
CA ILE A 174 -11.00 0.19 -1.10
C ILE A 174 -11.24 -1.28 -0.75
N PRO A 175 -12.46 -1.82 -0.90
CA PRO A 175 -12.81 -3.13 -0.37
C PRO A 175 -12.14 -4.30 -1.09
N HIS A 176 -11.88 -4.15 -2.39
CA HIS A 176 -11.36 -5.23 -3.22
C HIS A 176 -10.15 -4.75 -4.02
N ALA A 177 -9.12 -5.59 -4.09
CA ALA A 177 -7.86 -5.25 -4.74
C ALA A 177 -7.36 -6.37 -5.67
N LEU A 178 -6.68 -5.95 -6.72
CA LEU A 178 -5.95 -6.76 -7.68
C LEU A 178 -4.45 -6.46 -7.53
N THR A 179 -3.67 -7.49 -7.21
CA THR A 179 -2.20 -7.42 -7.17
C THR A 179 -1.59 -8.31 -8.26
N LEU A 180 -0.98 -7.68 -9.27
CA LEU A 180 -0.32 -8.40 -10.36
C LEU A 180 1.21 -8.37 -10.23
N GLY A 181 1.88 -9.36 -10.82
CA GLY A 181 3.33 -9.37 -10.89
C GLY A 181 3.89 -10.63 -11.51
N ALA A 182 4.98 -10.49 -12.27
CA ALA A 182 5.73 -11.63 -12.80
C ALA A 182 6.38 -12.46 -11.68
N THR A 183 6.84 -13.66 -12.02
CA THR A 183 7.64 -14.50 -11.11
C THR A 183 8.85 -13.75 -10.56
N GLU A 184 9.13 -13.93 -9.27
CA GLU A 184 10.19 -13.24 -8.50
C GLU A 184 10.11 -11.69 -8.47
N SER A 185 9.01 -11.08 -8.90
CA SER A 185 8.84 -9.62 -8.89
C SER A 185 8.63 -9.02 -7.50
N GLY A 186 8.21 -9.84 -6.53
CA GLY A 186 7.94 -9.43 -5.14
C GLY A 186 6.48 -9.55 -4.68
N LYS A 187 5.56 -10.01 -5.55
CA LYS A 187 4.13 -10.27 -5.25
C LYS A 187 3.94 -11.05 -3.95
N SER A 188 4.56 -12.22 -3.80
CA SER A 188 4.39 -13.06 -2.60
C SER A 188 4.90 -12.37 -1.32
N VAL A 189 5.95 -11.55 -1.41
CA VAL A 189 6.44 -10.78 -0.25
C VAL A 189 5.46 -9.68 0.13
N TYR A 190 4.83 -9.03 -0.85
CA TYR A 190 3.75 -8.06 -0.59
C TYR A 190 2.56 -8.72 0.11
N GLN A 191 2.10 -9.88 -0.39
CA GLN A 191 1.02 -10.66 0.22
C GLN A 191 1.37 -11.12 1.64
N ARG A 192 2.61 -11.56 1.89
CA ARG A 192 3.07 -11.88 3.26
C ARG A 192 3.04 -10.67 4.19
N ASN A 193 3.38 -9.46 3.70
CA ASN A 193 3.27 -8.24 4.48
C ASN A 193 1.80 -7.87 4.78
N LEU A 194 0.88 -8.11 3.84
CA LEU A 194 -0.55 -7.97 4.08
C LEU A 194 -1.01 -8.90 5.21
N VAL A 195 -0.75 -10.21 5.09
CA VAL A 195 -1.11 -11.20 6.12
C VAL A 195 -0.47 -10.84 7.46
N ALA A 196 0.80 -10.43 7.46
CA ALA A 196 1.50 -10.01 8.66
C ALA A 196 0.83 -8.81 9.35
N GLY A 197 0.39 -7.82 8.58
CA GLY A 197 -0.30 -6.66 9.12
C GLY A 197 -1.77 -6.91 9.50
N LEU A 198 -2.41 -7.91 8.90
CA LEU A 198 -3.76 -8.37 9.27
C LEU A 198 -3.78 -9.28 10.50
N ALA A 199 -2.72 -10.07 10.72
CA ALA A 199 -2.62 -11.02 11.83
C ALA A 199 -3.00 -10.44 13.22
N PRO A 200 -2.58 -9.22 13.61
CA PRO A 200 -2.97 -8.63 14.89
C PRO A 200 -4.41 -8.10 14.95
N LEU A 201 -5.13 -8.02 13.84
CA LEU A 201 -6.50 -7.48 13.78
C LEU A 201 -7.54 -8.57 14.06
N ASP A 202 -8.72 -8.17 14.50
CA ASP A 202 -9.88 -9.04 14.70
C ASP A 202 -10.62 -9.28 13.37
N VAL A 203 -10.03 -10.14 12.54
CA VAL A 203 -10.45 -10.44 11.17
C VAL A 203 -10.35 -11.93 10.86
N ALA A 204 -11.28 -12.47 10.10
CA ALA A 204 -11.17 -13.82 9.56
C ALA A 204 -10.33 -13.78 8.29
N LEU A 205 -9.24 -14.55 8.25
CA LEU A 205 -8.45 -14.72 7.03
C LEU A 205 -8.89 -16.00 6.33
N VAL A 206 -9.22 -15.88 5.05
CA VAL A 206 -9.56 -16.99 4.18
C VAL A 206 -8.58 -17.01 3.03
N GLY A 207 -8.01 -18.17 2.71
CA GLY A 207 -7.01 -18.29 1.65
C GLY A 207 -7.44 -19.30 0.59
N ILE A 208 -7.17 -18.96 -0.67
CA ILE A 208 -7.31 -19.83 -1.82
C ILE A 208 -5.94 -19.90 -2.48
N ASP A 209 -5.28 -21.05 -2.34
CA ASP A 209 -3.93 -21.33 -2.84
C ASP A 209 -3.93 -22.69 -3.55
N CYS A 210 -4.43 -22.69 -4.78
CA CYS A 210 -4.48 -23.88 -5.62
C CYS A 210 -3.11 -24.26 -6.21
N LYS A 211 -2.03 -23.56 -5.81
CA LYS A 211 -0.67 -23.82 -6.26
C LYS A 211 0.08 -24.68 -5.25
N GLN A 212 -0.49 -25.84 -4.92
CA GLN A 212 0.05 -26.77 -3.92
C GLN A 212 0.20 -26.17 -2.51
N GLY A 213 -0.53 -25.09 -2.20
CA GLY A 213 -0.52 -24.47 -0.88
C GLY A 213 0.79 -23.76 -0.50
N VAL A 214 1.71 -23.54 -1.43
CA VAL A 214 3.10 -23.13 -1.11
C VAL A 214 3.16 -21.74 -0.44
N GLU A 215 2.24 -20.85 -0.75
CA GLU A 215 2.30 -19.45 -0.32
C GLU A 215 1.51 -19.20 0.98
N LEU A 216 0.30 -19.76 1.09
CA LEU A 216 -0.62 -19.49 2.20
C LEU A 216 -0.63 -20.54 3.31
N PHE A 217 -0.43 -21.83 3.01
CA PHE A 217 -0.48 -22.88 4.05
C PHE A 217 0.57 -22.74 5.15
N PRO A 218 1.80 -22.24 4.91
CA PRO A 218 2.73 -21.97 6.01
C PRO A 218 2.15 -21.00 7.06
N LEU A 219 1.20 -20.16 6.67
CA LEU A 219 0.56 -19.15 7.51
C LEU A 219 -0.77 -19.65 8.12
N ALA A 220 -1.14 -20.92 7.89
CA ALA A 220 -2.43 -21.53 8.21
C ALA A 220 -2.96 -21.26 9.64
N ARG A 221 -2.08 -21.14 10.64
CA ARG A 221 -2.46 -20.89 12.04
C ARG A 221 -3.25 -19.60 12.25
N ARG A 222 -3.19 -18.64 11.32
CA ARG A 222 -3.99 -17.40 11.36
C ARG A 222 -5.24 -17.44 10.46
N PHE A 223 -5.37 -18.47 9.62
CA PHE A 223 -6.46 -18.59 8.66
C PHE A 223 -7.64 -19.36 9.26
N SER A 224 -8.84 -18.80 9.13
CA SER A 224 -10.10 -19.46 9.50
C SER A 224 -10.48 -20.53 8.48
N ALA A 225 -10.04 -20.40 7.23
CA ALA A 225 -10.23 -21.39 6.17
C ALA A 225 -9.12 -21.30 5.12
N LEU A 226 -8.76 -22.44 4.54
CA LEU A 226 -7.86 -22.58 3.39
C LEU A 226 -8.42 -23.58 2.36
N ALA A 227 -8.38 -23.22 1.09
CA ALA A 227 -8.63 -24.12 -0.04
C ALA A 227 -7.36 -24.29 -0.86
N ASP A 228 -7.03 -25.54 -1.19
CA ASP A 228 -5.87 -25.99 -1.97
C ASP A 228 -6.22 -26.51 -3.37
N SER A 229 -7.51 -26.61 -3.69
CA SER A 229 -7.99 -27.08 -5.00
C SER A 229 -9.14 -26.21 -5.51
N PRO A 230 -9.37 -26.14 -6.83
CA PRO A 230 -10.52 -25.42 -7.38
C PRO A 230 -11.88 -25.94 -6.87
N ASP A 231 -11.98 -27.24 -6.55
CA ASP A 231 -13.20 -27.83 -6.00
C ASP A 231 -13.49 -27.32 -4.59
N THR A 232 -12.50 -27.44 -3.67
CA THR A 232 -12.61 -26.87 -2.31
C THR A 232 -12.79 -25.35 -2.34
N ALA A 233 -12.19 -24.65 -3.31
CA ALA A 233 -12.39 -23.22 -3.47
C ALA A 233 -13.81 -22.86 -3.88
N ALA A 234 -14.45 -23.62 -4.78
CA ALA A 234 -15.84 -23.40 -5.17
C ALA A 234 -16.81 -23.55 -4.00
N GLU A 235 -16.64 -24.60 -3.20
CA GLU A 235 -17.47 -24.86 -2.01
C GLU A 235 -17.26 -23.79 -0.94
N LEU A 236 -16.00 -23.39 -0.69
CA LEU A 236 -15.65 -22.33 0.25
C LEU A 236 -16.27 -20.98 -0.15
N LEU A 237 -16.21 -20.62 -1.43
CA LEU A 237 -16.80 -19.38 -1.94
C LEU A 237 -18.32 -19.37 -1.80
N ASP A 238 -18.99 -20.51 -1.98
CA ASP A 238 -20.43 -20.61 -1.76
C ASP A 238 -20.81 -20.45 -0.28
N ALA A 239 -20.03 -21.02 0.64
CA ALA A 239 -20.21 -20.79 2.08
C ALA A 239 -20.05 -19.30 2.44
N LEU A 240 -19.11 -18.61 1.81
CA LEU A 240 -18.90 -17.16 2.01
C LEU A 240 -20.02 -16.32 1.41
N VAL A 241 -20.59 -16.72 0.27
CA VAL A 241 -21.79 -16.08 -0.31
C VAL A 241 -23.00 -16.28 0.59
N ALA A 242 -23.16 -17.46 1.20
CA ALA A 242 -24.22 -17.71 2.18
C ALA A 242 -24.04 -16.85 3.43
N ARG A 243 -22.84 -16.80 4.01
CA ARG A 243 -22.49 -15.89 5.12
C ARG A 243 -22.83 -14.44 4.78
N MET A 244 -22.47 -13.99 3.58
CA MET A 244 -22.79 -12.63 3.13
C MET A 244 -24.30 -12.36 3.17
N ALA A 245 -25.10 -13.30 2.67
CA ALA A 245 -26.56 -13.18 2.69
C ALA A 245 -27.10 -13.10 4.14
N ASP A 246 -26.53 -13.88 5.05
CA ASP A 246 -26.91 -13.87 6.47
C ASP A 246 -26.57 -12.54 7.14
N VAL A 247 -25.40 -11.98 6.87
CA VAL A 247 -24.99 -10.65 7.34
C VAL A 247 -25.94 -9.58 6.81
N TYR A 248 -26.34 -9.65 5.54
CA TYR A 248 -27.32 -8.71 5.00
C TYR A 248 -28.70 -8.83 5.67
N ARG A 249 -29.13 -10.05 6.04
CA ARG A 249 -30.36 -10.22 6.84
C ARG A 249 -30.22 -9.54 8.19
N LEU A 250 -29.09 -9.72 8.87
CA LEU A 250 -28.81 -9.06 10.15
C LEU A 250 -28.85 -7.52 10.04
N ILE A 251 -28.16 -6.95 9.04
CA ILE A 251 -28.17 -5.50 8.79
C ILE A 251 -29.61 -5.02 8.60
N ARG A 252 -30.40 -5.69 7.76
CA ARG A 252 -31.81 -5.34 7.51
C ARG A 252 -32.67 -5.43 8.78
N THR A 253 -32.43 -6.40 9.66
CA THR A 253 -33.16 -6.51 10.93
C THR A 253 -32.85 -5.34 11.87
N GLN A 254 -31.62 -4.80 11.82
CA GLN A 254 -31.20 -3.67 12.65
C GLN A 254 -31.53 -2.30 12.05
N GLN A 255 -31.77 -2.21 10.74
CA GLN A 255 -32.05 -0.96 10.04
C GLN A 255 -33.28 -0.17 10.54
N ARG A 256 -34.16 -0.77 11.36
CA ARG A 256 -35.32 -0.18 12.07
C ARG A 256 -35.71 1.22 11.59
N ILE A 257 -36.18 1.32 10.35
CA ILE A 257 -36.54 2.60 9.74
C ILE A 257 -37.88 3.05 10.35
N THR A 258 -37.82 3.92 11.35
CA THR A 258 -38.98 4.67 11.89
C THR A 258 -38.74 6.15 11.72
N VAL A 259 -39.81 6.95 11.69
CA VAL A 259 -39.75 8.42 11.46
C VAL A 259 -38.81 9.14 12.43
N ASP A 260 -38.60 8.58 13.62
CA ASP A 260 -37.82 9.20 14.70
C ASP A 260 -36.33 8.81 14.73
N VAL A 261 -35.87 7.90 13.84
CA VAL A 261 -34.47 7.46 13.82
C VAL A 261 -33.64 8.39 12.93
N PRO A 262 -32.61 9.07 13.47
CA PRO A 262 -31.72 9.89 12.66
C PRO A 262 -31.00 9.05 11.59
N ASP A 263 -30.78 9.61 10.39
CA ASP A 263 -30.09 8.92 9.29
C ASP A 263 -28.73 8.33 9.69
N ALA A 264 -28.03 8.94 10.66
CA ALA A 264 -26.75 8.47 11.18
C ALA A 264 -26.82 7.18 12.03
N GLU A 265 -28.02 6.77 12.46
CA GLU A 265 -28.27 5.57 13.25
C GLU A 265 -28.80 4.41 12.39
N ILE A 266 -29.05 4.64 11.10
CA ILE A 266 -29.50 3.60 10.16
C ILE A 266 -28.30 2.76 9.73
N ALA A 267 -28.26 1.49 10.17
CA ALA A 267 -27.16 0.59 9.84
C ALA A 267 -27.08 0.31 8.33
N ALA A 268 -26.01 0.75 7.65
CA ALA A 268 -25.80 0.50 6.23
C ALA A 268 -24.79 -0.63 5.97
N ASP A 269 -23.85 -0.82 6.90
CA ASP A 269 -22.87 -1.90 6.86
C ASP A 269 -22.60 -2.50 8.27
N ILE A 270 -21.73 -3.51 8.34
CA ILE A 270 -21.38 -4.15 9.62
C ILE A 270 -20.76 -3.21 10.65
N TRP A 271 -20.17 -2.09 10.23
CA TRP A 271 -19.51 -1.12 11.12
C TRP A 271 -20.53 -0.24 11.84
N ASP A 272 -21.72 -0.10 11.28
CA ASP A 272 -22.84 0.63 11.88
C ASP A 272 -23.65 -0.23 12.86
N LEU A 273 -23.40 -1.55 12.89
CA LEU A 273 -24.00 -2.45 13.87
C LEU A 273 -23.40 -2.25 15.26
N PRO A 274 -24.19 -2.47 16.34
CA PRO A 274 -23.67 -2.57 17.70
C PRO A 274 -22.51 -3.57 17.78
N ASP A 275 -21.51 -3.26 18.60
CA ASP A 275 -20.27 -4.05 18.71
C ASP A 275 -20.55 -5.53 19.04
N GLU A 276 -21.58 -5.81 19.84
CA GLU A 276 -21.98 -7.16 20.25
C GLU A 276 -22.62 -7.97 19.13
N LEU A 277 -23.20 -7.29 18.13
CA LEU A 277 -23.85 -7.91 16.98
C LEU A 277 -22.96 -7.91 15.73
N ARG A 278 -21.86 -7.14 15.73
CA ARG A 278 -21.00 -6.96 14.56
C ARG A 278 -20.39 -8.30 14.11
N PRO A 279 -20.71 -8.77 12.90
CA PRO A 279 -20.05 -9.94 12.35
C PRO A 279 -18.56 -9.68 12.15
N THR A 280 -17.74 -10.69 12.38
CA THR A 280 -16.29 -10.60 12.12
C THR A 280 -16.03 -10.33 10.64
N PRO A 281 -15.26 -9.28 10.29
CA PRO A 281 -14.90 -9.01 8.91
C PRO A 281 -14.05 -10.14 8.33
N VAL A 282 -14.16 -10.37 7.03
CA VAL A 282 -13.49 -11.47 6.31
C VAL A 282 -12.60 -10.88 5.21
N VAL A 283 -11.34 -11.29 5.17
CA VAL A 283 -10.43 -10.99 4.05
C VAL A 283 -10.10 -12.29 3.33
N ILE A 284 -10.49 -12.36 2.06
CA ILE A 284 -10.26 -13.51 1.19
C ILE A 284 -9.03 -13.20 0.33
N LEU A 285 -7.98 -14.01 0.49
CA LEU A 285 -6.73 -13.92 -0.28
C LEU A 285 -6.70 -15.02 -1.33
N VAL A 286 -6.63 -14.65 -2.60
CA VAL A 286 -6.44 -15.58 -3.73
C VAL A 286 -5.01 -15.38 -4.24
N ASP A 287 -4.13 -16.38 -4.14
CA ASP A 287 -2.73 -16.21 -4.58
C ASP A 287 -2.58 -16.14 -6.11
N GLU A 288 -3.21 -17.06 -6.83
CA GLU A 288 -3.17 -17.10 -8.29
C GLU A 288 -4.56 -17.40 -8.84
N VAL A 289 -5.25 -16.34 -9.24
CA VAL A 289 -6.61 -16.45 -9.78
C VAL A 289 -6.67 -17.15 -11.13
N ALA A 290 -5.56 -17.20 -11.88
CA ALA A 290 -5.49 -17.96 -13.12
C ALA A 290 -5.73 -19.46 -12.88
N GLU A 291 -5.26 -20.02 -11.76
CA GLU A 291 -5.49 -21.45 -11.41
C GLU A 291 -6.97 -21.77 -11.18
N LEU A 292 -7.77 -20.78 -10.77
CA LEU A 292 -9.22 -20.92 -10.61
C LEU A 292 -9.97 -20.81 -11.95
N ALA A 293 -9.31 -20.25 -12.96
CA ALA A 293 -9.89 -19.96 -14.25
C ALA A 293 -9.56 -21.01 -15.33
N LEU A 294 -8.59 -21.91 -15.08
CA LEU A 294 -8.21 -22.97 -16.00
C LEU A 294 -9.30 -24.06 -16.07
N TYR A 295 -9.55 -24.54 -17.29
CA TYR A 295 -10.49 -25.62 -17.57
C TYR A 295 -10.09 -26.35 -18.86
N ALA A 296 -10.30 -27.66 -18.91
CA ALA A 296 -10.13 -28.49 -20.10
C ALA A 296 -11.42 -29.25 -20.47
N THR A 297 -12.31 -29.47 -19.50
CA THR A 297 -13.58 -30.18 -19.66
C THR A 297 -14.79 -29.28 -19.41
N LYS A 298 -15.98 -29.71 -19.86
CA LYS A 298 -17.24 -28.98 -19.62
C LYS A 298 -17.60 -28.87 -18.14
N GLU A 299 -17.25 -29.87 -17.33
CA GLU A 299 -17.50 -29.82 -15.88
C GLU A 299 -16.57 -28.81 -15.20
N GLU A 300 -15.31 -28.73 -15.61
CA GLU A 300 -14.38 -27.72 -15.13
C GLU A 300 -14.78 -26.31 -15.58
N GLU A 301 -15.34 -26.15 -16.78
CA GLU A 301 -15.90 -24.88 -17.25
C GLU A 301 -17.06 -24.41 -16.35
N LYS A 302 -18.01 -25.30 -16.02
CA LYS A 302 -19.10 -24.98 -15.08
C LYS A 302 -18.56 -24.61 -13.70
N ARG A 303 -17.55 -25.33 -13.21
CA ARG A 303 -16.89 -25.03 -11.92
C ARG A 303 -16.23 -23.65 -11.96
N ARG A 304 -15.49 -23.33 -13.02
CA ARG A 304 -14.89 -22.01 -13.25
C ARG A 304 -15.97 -20.93 -13.24
N ASP A 305 -17.05 -21.10 -13.97
CA ASP A 305 -18.15 -20.13 -14.02
C ASP A 305 -18.81 -19.92 -12.65
N ARG A 306 -18.97 -20.99 -11.86
CA ARG A 306 -19.47 -20.92 -10.47
C ARG A 306 -18.52 -20.11 -9.59
N ILE A 307 -17.21 -20.38 -9.63
CA ILE A 307 -16.18 -19.65 -8.87
C ILE A 307 -16.17 -18.17 -9.23
N ILE A 308 -16.10 -17.85 -10.53
CA ILE A 308 -16.08 -16.45 -10.99
C ILE A 308 -17.37 -15.72 -10.61
N THR A 309 -18.54 -16.37 -10.75
CA THR A 309 -19.82 -15.79 -10.32
C THR A 309 -19.83 -15.50 -8.82
N ALA A 310 -19.34 -16.41 -7.98
CA ALA A 310 -19.24 -16.19 -6.54
C ALA A 310 -18.30 -15.01 -6.21
N LEU A 311 -17.11 -14.96 -6.82
CA LEU A 311 -16.16 -13.85 -6.64
C LEU A 311 -16.74 -12.50 -7.07
N VAL A 312 -17.43 -12.45 -8.22
CA VAL A 312 -18.12 -11.23 -8.69
C VAL A 312 -19.17 -10.79 -7.67
N ARG A 313 -19.99 -11.71 -7.18
CA ARG A 313 -21.05 -11.41 -6.20
C ARG A 313 -20.47 -10.88 -4.89
N LEU A 314 -19.40 -11.51 -4.39
CA LEU A 314 -18.66 -11.05 -3.21
C LEU A 314 -18.00 -9.69 -3.45
N ALA A 315 -17.49 -9.41 -4.64
CA ALA A 315 -16.90 -8.12 -4.98
C ALA A 315 -17.93 -6.99 -5.09
N GLN A 316 -19.15 -7.30 -5.53
CA GLN A 316 -20.23 -6.32 -5.69
C GLN A 316 -20.92 -5.97 -4.36
N LEU A 317 -21.11 -6.97 -3.49
CA LEU A 317 -21.92 -6.84 -2.27
C LEU A 317 -21.09 -7.00 -0.98
N GLY A 318 -19.81 -7.35 -1.06
CA GLY A 318 -18.99 -7.70 0.10
C GLY A 318 -18.70 -6.54 1.03
N ARG A 319 -18.53 -5.31 0.52
CA ARG A 319 -18.14 -4.14 1.31
C ARG A 319 -19.04 -3.94 2.54
N ALA A 320 -20.36 -3.95 2.34
CA ALA A 320 -21.31 -3.72 3.42
C ALA A 320 -21.38 -4.90 4.40
N ALA A 321 -21.19 -6.11 3.90
CA ALA A 321 -21.11 -7.33 4.71
C ALA A 321 -19.76 -7.55 5.40
N GLY A 322 -18.79 -6.63 5.21
CA GLY A 322 -17.44 -6.76 5.77
C GLY A 322 -16.59 -7.85 5.12
N ILE A 323 -16.88 -8.21 3.87
CA ILE A 323 -16.10 -9.20 3.09
C ILE A 323 -15.25 -8.45 2.07
N TYR A 324 -13.95 -8.73 2.07
CA TYR A 324 -12.94 -8.05 1.29
C TYR A 324 -12.14 -9.05 0.44
N LEU A 325 -11.72 -8.64 -0.75
CA LEU A 325 -11.01 -9.50 -1.70
C LEU A 325 -9.59 -8.98 -1.96
N GLU A 326 -8.60 -9.84 -1.81
CA GLU A 326 -7.22 -9.65 -2.27
C GLU A 326 -6.93 -10.68 -3.35
N ILE A 327 -7.14 -10.29 -4.61
CA ILE A 327 -6.93 -11.17 -5.76
C ILE A 327 -5.52 -10.92 -6.28
N CYS A 328 -4.71 -11.96 -6.29
CA CYS A 328 -3.37 -11.95 -6.83
C CYS A 328 -3.27 -12.80 -8.09
N GLY A 329 -2.31 -12.46 -8.94
CA GLY A 329 -1.96 -13.30 -10.08
C GLY A 329 -0.81 -12.75 -10.91
N GLN A 330 -0.44 -13.48 -11.94
CA GLN A 330 0.53 -12.98 -12.92
C GLN A 330 -0.15 -12.21 -14.05
N ARG A 331 -1.35 -12.65 -14.44
CA ARG A 331 -2.18 -12.06 -15.50
C ARG A 331 -3.64 -12.10 -15.09
N PHE A 332 -4.42 -11.15 -15.59
CA PHE A 332 -5.85 -11.05 -15.28
C PHE A 332 -6.65 -10.43 -16.42
N GLY A 333 -6.68 -11.14 -17.55
CA GLY A 333 -7.34 -10.70 -18.76
C GLY A 333 -8.54 -11.56 -19.15
N SER A 334 -9.19 -11.18 -20.25
CA SER A 334 -10.36 -11.86 -20.78
C SER A 334 -10.10 -13.31 -21.22
N GLU A 335 -8.83 -13.68 -21.42
CA GLU A 335 -8.40 -15.05 -21.71
C GLU A 335 -8.73 -16.04 -20.59
N LEU A 336 -8.94 -15.56 -19.36
CA LEU A 336 -9.33 -16.39 -18.22
C LEU A 336 -10.84 -16.76 -18.22
N GLY A 337 -11.59 -16.32 -19.24
CA GLY A 337 -12.97 -16.73 -19.46
C GLY A 337 -14.02 -15.67 -19.12
N LYS A 338 -15.29 -16.08 -19.24
CA LYS A 338 -16.44 -15.17 -19.09
C LYS A 338 -16.52 -14.66 -17.65
N GLY A 339 -16.81 -13.37 -17.50
CA GLY A 339 -16.97 -12.72 -16.19
C GLY A 339 -15.70 -12.22 -15.52
N ILE A 340 -14.50 -12.60 -16.00
CA ILE A 340 -13.22 -12.11 -15.43
C ILE A 340 -13.10 -10.59 -15.54
N THR A 341 -13.45 -10.02 -16.68
CA THR A 341 -13.44 -8.55 -16.86
C THR A 341 -14.46 -7.87 -15.92
N MET A 342 -15.60 -8.50 -15.67
CA MET A 342 -16.59 -7.98 -14.71
C MET A 342 -16.04 -8.01 -13.28
N LEU A 343 -15.40 -9.11 -12.88
CA LEU A 343 -14.71 -9.22 -11.60
C LEU A 343 -13.63 -8.13 -11.49
N ARG A 344 -12.79 -7.99 -12.53
CA ARG A 344 -11.70 -7.00 -12.58
C ARG A 344 -12.18 -5.59 -12.31
N ALA A 345 -13.32 -5.20 -12.88
CA ALA A 345 -13.90 -3.87 -12.71
C ALA A 345 -14.29 -3.56 -11.25
N GLN A 346 -14.53 -4.59 -10.43
CA GLN A 346 -14.84 -4.41 -9.00
C GLN A 346 -13.57 -4.30 -8.13
N LEU A 347 -12.40 -4.67 -8.64
CA LEU A 347 -11.13 -4.68 -7.90
C LEU A 347 -10.41 -3.33 -8.03
N THR A 348 -10.95 -2.30 -7.37
CA THR A 348 -10.48 -0.91 -7.53
C THR A 348 -9.11 -0.64 -6.91
N GLY A 349 -8.66 -1.45 -5.95
CA GLY A 349 -7.29 -1.39 -5.45
C GLY A 349 -6.32 -2.03 -6.44
N ARG A 350 -5.54 -1.24 -7.17
CA ARG A 350 -4.58 -1.77 -8.16
C ARG A 350 -3.14 -1.65 -7.67
N THR A 351 -2.46 -2.78 -7.58
CA THR A 351 -1.01 -2.83 -7.35
C THR A 351 -0.39 -3.75 -8.40
N ALA A 352 0.69 -3.33 -9.04
CA ALA A 352 1.46 -4.20 -9.90
C ALA A 352 2.94 -4.12 -9.56
N HIS A 353 3.52 -5.26 -9.26
CA HIS A 353 4.97 -5.44 -9.31
C HIS A 353 5.44 -5.45 -10.77
N ARG A 354 6.72 -5.73 -11.00
CA ARG A 354 7.27 -5.88 -12.36
C ARG A 354 6.40 -6.82 -13.20
N LEU A 355 5.94 -6.33 -14.34
CA LEU A 355 5.22 -7.10 -15.35
C LEU A 355 6.11 -7.29 -16.59
N ASN A 356 5.92 -8.40 -17.31
CA ASN A 356 6.78 -8.75 -18.44
C ASN A 356 6.32 -8.12 -19.76
N ASP A 357 5.04 -7.79 -19.88
CA ASP A 357 4.42 -7.36 -21.13
C ASP A 357 3.36 -6.28 -20.90
N GLU A 358 3.10 -5.51 -21.95
CA GLU A 358 2.15 -4.40 -21.94
C GLU A 358 0.72 -4.87 -21.74
N THR A 359 0.34 -6.03 -22.28
CA THR A 359 -1.01 -6.59 -22.13
C THR A 359 -1.34 -6.80 -20.65
N SER A 360 -0.43 -7.41 -19.88
CA SER A 360 -0.57 -7.64 -18.45
C SER A 360 -0.63 -6.33 -17.65
N ALA A 361 0.16 -5.33 -18.07
CA ALA A 361 0.17 -4.01 -17.43
C ALA A 361 -1.11 -3.21 -17.72
N ASN A 362 -1.65 -3.31 -18.94
CA ASN A 362 -2.95 -2.78 -19.31
C ASN A 362 -4.08 -3.45 -18.50
N MET A 363 -3.96 -4.74 -18.18
CA MET A 363 -4.92 -5.40 -17.28
C MET A 363 -4.91 -4.83 -15.86
N ALA A 364 -3.75 -4.36 -15.38
CA ALA A 364 -3.62 -3.78 -14.04
C ALA A 364 -4.12 -2.34 -13.97
N PHE A 365 -3.80 -1.51 -14.98
CA PHE A 365 -3.93 -0.06 -14.88
C PHE A 365 -4.66 0.63 -16.04
N GLY A 366 -4.93 -0.06 -17.15
CA GLY A 366 -5.43 0.58 -18.36
C GLY A 366 -6.77 1.30 -18.19
N ASP A 367 -7.58 0.89 -17.20
CA ASP A 367 -8.86 1.49 -16.84
C ASP A 367 -8.76 2.60 -15.78
N ILE A 368 -7.64 2.73 -15.08
CA ILE A 368 -7.51 3.69 -13.95
C ILE A 368 -6.41 4.74 -14.12
N ALA A 369 -5.25 4.36 -14.68
CA ALA A 369 -4.06 5.18 -14.80
C ALA A 369 -3.22 4.67 -15.99
N PRO A 370 -3.58 5.02 -17.25
CA PRO A 370 -2.90 4.50 -18.44
C PRO A 370 -1.40 4.80 -18.46
N ASP A 371 -0.97 5.89 -17.85
CA ASP A 371 0.44 6.27 -17.69
C ASP A 371 1.22 5.34 -16.74
N ALA A 372 0.54 4.65 -15.82
CA ALA A 372 1.14 3.65 -14.93
C ALA A 372 1.53 2.35 -15.66
N VAL A 373 0.94 2.08 -16.83
CA VAL A 373 1.19 0.86 -17.62
C VAL A 373 2.68 0.73 -17.97
N LEU A 374 3.26 1.78 -18.55
CA LEU A 374 4.69 1.81 -18.88
C LEU A 374 5.56 1.75 -17.61
N ALA A 375 5.14 2.41 -16.54
CA ALA A 375 5.89 2.44 -15.29
C ALA A 375 6.04 1.05 -14.65
N ALA A 376 5.04 0.17 -14.79
CA ALA A 376 5.06 -1.19 -14.26
C ALA A 376 5.99 -2.13 -15.04
N ILE A 377 6.07 -1.95 -16.37
CA ILE A 377 6.94 -2.74 -17.25
C ILE A 377 8.41 -2.33 -17.07
N GLN A 378 8.65 -1.04 -16.86
CA GLN A 378 9.99 -0.47 -16.68
C GLN A 378 10.62 -0.75 -15.30
N ILE A 379 9.92 -1.46 -14.40
CA ILE A 379 10.51 -1.87 -13.12
C ILE A 379 11.71 -2.80 -13.40
N PRO A 380 12.93 -2.46 -12.94
CA PRO A 380 14.10 -3.31 -13.13
C PRO A 380 13.97 -4.65 -12.40
N ALA A 381 14.47 -5.74 -13.00
CA ALA A 381 14.35 -7.10 -12.45
C ALA A 381 15.08 -7.28 -11.11
N GLU A 382 16.17 -6.54 -10.91
CA GLU A 382 16.97 -6.52 -9.69
C GLU A 382 16.27 -5.81 -8.51
N LEU A 383 15.28 -4.95 -8.79
CA LEU A 383 14.54 -4.19 -7.78
C LEU A 383 13.28 -4.93 -7.31
N ARG A 384 13.46 -6.19 -6.89
CA ARG A 384 12.37 -7.03 -6.34
C ARG A 384 11.61 -6.34 -5.22
N GLY A 385 10.28 -6.48 -5.23
CA GLY A 385 9.36 -5.87 -4.28
C GLY A 385 8.95 -4.44 -4.61
N LEU A 386 9.59 -3.78 -5.58
CA LEU A 386 9.08 -2.52 -6.12
C LEU A 386 7.77 -2.80 -6.87
N ALA A 387 6.80 -1.92 -6.69
CA ALA A 387 5.51 -1.97 -7.35
C ALA A 387 5.01 -0.57 -7.66
N ILE A 388 4.10 -0.49 -8.63
CA ILE A 388 3.24 0.65 -8.87
C ILE A 388 1.93 0.40 -8.15
N ALA A 389 1.41 1.41 -7.44
CA ALA A 389 0.08 1.39 -6.86
C ALA A 389 -0.75 2.54 -7.42
N GLY A 390 -1.94 2.21 -7.92
CA GLY A 390 -2.92 3.19 -8.37
C GLY A 390 -3.55 3.94 -7.20
N ASP A 391 -3.86 5.20 -7.42
CA ASP A 391 -4.73 6.02 -6.57
C ASP A 391 -6.16 5.95 -7.11
N ALA A 392 -7.15 6.01 -6.21
CA ALA A 392 -8.56 6.14 -6.58
C ALA A 392 -8.85 7.45 -7.34
N SER A 393 -7.96 8.44 -7.27
CA SER A 393 -8.06 9.69 -8.04
C SER A 393 -7.50 9.61 -9.46
N GLY A 394 -7.07 8.44 -9.94
CA GLY A 394 -6.47 8.25 -11.26
C GLY A 394 -4.96 8.53 -11.34
N GLY A 395 -4.32 8.86 -10.23
CA GLY A 395 -2.86 8.95 -10.13
C GLY A 395 -2.21 7.60 -9.80
N TRP A 396 -0.89 7.56 -9.70
CA TRP A 396 -0.15 6.38 -9.23
C TRP A 396 1.12 6.77 -8.48
N HIS A 397 1.65 5.84 -7.70
CA HIS A 397 2.89 6.01 -6.96
C HIS A 397 3.75 4.75 -6.99
N ARG A 398 5.07 4.93 -6.93
CA ARG A 398 5.97 3.82 -6.65
C ARG A 398 5.94 3.47 -5.17
N ILE A 399 5.77 2.19 -4.87
CA ILE A 399 5.77 1.63 -3.53
C ILE A 399 6.73 0.45 -3.44
N ARG A 400 7.26 0.19 -2.25
CA ARG A 400 8.01 -1.03 -1.98
C ARG A 400 7.70 -1.55 -0.59
N ALA A 401 7.31 -2.81 -0.50
CA ALA A 401 7.12 -3.47 0.79
C ALA A 401 8.48 -3.79 1.44
N PRO A 402 8.59 -3.72 2.78
CA PRO A 402 9.77 -4.24 3.46
C PRO A 402 9.91 -5.75 3.18
N HIS A 403 11.15 -6.23 3.11
CA HIS A 403 11.37 -7.66 2.93
C HIS A 403 11.01 -8.41 4.22
N THR A 404 9.90 -9.15 4.16
CA THR A 404 9.44 -10.04 5.23
C THR A 404 9.67 -11.47 4.77
N SER A 405 10.54 -12.19 5.50
CA SER A 405 10.81 -13.60 5.20
C SER A 405 9.61 -14.47 5.58
N LEU A 406 9.50 -15.64 4.96
CA LEU A 406 8.43 -16.59 5.29
C LEU A 406 8.44 -16.94 6.78
N ARG A 407 9.63 -17.19 7.37
CA ARG A 407 9.79 -17.45 8.81
C ARG A 407 9.26 -16.31 9.67
N GLN A 408 9.52 -15.07 9.30
CA GLN A 408 9.00 -13.91 10.04
C GLN A 408 7.47 -13.85 9.98
N ALA A 409 6.88 -14.07 8.80
CA ALA A 409 5.43 -14.11 8.63
C ALA A 409 4.79 -15.25 9.44
N VAL A 410 5.36 -16.46 9.39
CA VAL A 410 4.93 -17.62 10.18
C VAL A 410 4.98 -17.33 11.68
N ASN A 411 6.10 -16.80 12.17
CA ASN A 411 6.25 -16.46 13.59
C ASN A 411 5.20 -15.44 14.05
N LEU A 412 4.83 -14.49 13.19
CA LEU A 412 3.81 -13.51 13.49
C LEU A 412 2.40 -14.13 13.48
N CYS A 413 2.10 -14.98 12.51
CA CYS A 413 0.84 -15.74 12.47
C CYS A 413 0.70 -16.64 13.71
N ASN A 414 1.77 -17.29 14.13
CA ASN A 414 1.80 -18.12 15.34
C ASN A 414 1.57 -17.29 16.60
N ARG A 415 2.18 -16.10 16.69
CA ARG A 415 1.98 -15.17 17.81
C ARG A 415 0.52 -14.77 17.97
N TYR A 416 -0.19 -14.58 16.85
CA TYR A 416 -1.59 -14.16 16.83
C TYR A 416 -2.57 -15.29 16.50
N ALA A 417 -2.17 -16.56 16.62
CA ALA A 417 -3.03 -17.70 16.30
C ALA A 417 -4.30 -17.73 17.16
N GLY A 418 -4.23 -17.27 18.41
CA GLY A 418 -5.40 -17.16 19.30
C GLY A 418 -6.44 -16.10 18.87
N ARG A 419 -6.15 -15.28 17.86
CA ARG A 419 -7.08 -14.32 17.25
C ARG A 419 -7.77 -14.86 15.99
N THR A 420 -7.51 -16.11 15.60
CA THR A 420 -8.21 -16.74 14.48
C THR A 420 -9.66 -16.97 14.88
N PRO A 421 -10.64 -16.27 14.27
CA PRO A 421 -12.02 -16.40 14.66
C PRO A 421 -12.58 -17.75 14.21
N ASP A 422 -13.46 -18.30 15.06
CA ASP A 422 -14.28 -19.46 14.76
C ASP A 422 -15.48 -19.03 13.92
N LEU A 423 -15.53 -19.47 12.66
CA LEU A 423 -16.69 -19.30 11.78
C LEU A 423 -17.27 -20.70 11.48
N PRO A 424 -18.44 -21.07 12.03
CA PRO A 424 -19.00 -22.42 11.91
C PRO A 424 -19.21 -22.88 10.46
N GLU A 425 -19.68 -21.98 9.60
CA GLU A 425 -19.90 -22.24 8.18
C GLU A 425 -18.60 -22.51 7.40
N LEU A 426 -17.46 -22.12 7.96
CA LEU A 426 -16.14 -22.36 7.36
C LEU A 426 -15.40 -23.55 8.01
N ALA A 427 -16.00 -24.22 8.99
CA ALA A 427 -15.39 -25.35 9.70
C ALA A 427 -14.87 -26.47 8.78
N PRO A 428 -15.55 -26.85 7.68
CA PRO A 428 -15.05 -27.88 6.75
C PRO A 428 -13.72 -27.53 6.07
N PHE A 429 -13.39 -26.23 5.98
CA PHE A 429 -12.21 -25.73 5.27
C PHE A 429 -11.08 -25.32 6.21
N ARG A 430 -11.19 -25.64 7.50
CA ARG A 430 -10.14 -25.30 8.47
C ARG A 430 -8.85 -26.06 8.14
N PRO A 431 -7.70 -25.37 8.08
CA PRO A 431 -6.46 -26.05 7.80
C PRO A 431 -6.06 -26.97 8.95
N THR A 432 -5.68 -28.21 8.61
CA THR A 432 -5.07 -29.16 9.54
C THR A 432 -3.64 -28.71 9.85
N THR A 433 -3.49 -27.88 10.88
CA THR A 433 -2.15 -27.56 11.39
C THR A 433 -1.63 -28.79 12.12
N GLY A 434 -0.67 -29.50 11.53
CA GLY A 434 0.01 -30.60 12.22
C GLY A 434 0.43 -30.15 13.62
N THR A 435 0.03 -30.89 14.65
CA THR A 435 0.58 -30.75 16.00
C THR A 435 2.09 -30.81 15.86
N ALA A 436 2.79 -29.78 16.35
CA ALA A 436 4.24 -29.82 16.42
C ALA A 436 4.60 -31.08 17.19
N THR A 437 5.13 -32.09 16.49
CA THR A 437 5.71 -33.27 17.10
C THR A 437 6.65 -32.79 18.19
N GLU A 438 6.41 -33.23 19.43
CA GLU A 438 7.36 -33.09 20.52
C GLU A 438 8.75 -33.41 19.98
N LEU A 439 9.68 -32.46 20.13
CA LEU A 439 11.07 -32.66 19.81
C LEU A 439 11.54 -33.92 20.55
N VAL A 440 11.66 -35.03 19.82
CA VAL A 440 12.32 -36.24 20.32
C VAL A 440 13.70 -35.78 20.79
N PRO A 441 14.06 -35.94 22.09
CA PRO A 441 15.37 -35.54 22.56
C PRO A 441 16.40 -36.32 21.76
N SER A 442 17.31 -35.60 21.10
CA SER A 442 18.48 -36.18 20.45
C SER A 442 19.15 -37.14 21.43
N ALA A 443 19.17 -38.43 21.07
CA ALA A 443 19.93 -39.43 21.77
C ALA A 443 21.39 -38.96 21.84
N LYS A 444 21.91 -38.81 23.05
CA LYS A 444 23.33 -38.51 23.29
C LYS A 444 24.17 -39.59 22.61
N ALA A 445 25.04 -39.17 21.69
CA ALA A 445 26.08 -40.04 21.18
C ALA A 445 27.04 -40.40 22.33
N SER A 446 27.19 -41.70 22.60
CA SER A 446 28.23 -42.23 23.49
C SER A 446 29.62 -41.95 22.90
N PRO A 447 30.62 -41.62 23.73
CA PRO A 447 31.99 -41.42 23.24
C PRO A 447 32.61 -42.77 22.89
N ALA A 448 33.16 -42.89 21.68
CA ALA A 448 33.99 -44.02 21.31
C ALA A 448 35.35 -43.91 22.02
N THR A 449 35.65 -44.91 22.85
CA THR A 449 36.95 -45.16 23.45
C THR A 449 37.77 -46.09 22.56
N ALA A 450 39.09 -45.83 22.55
CA ALA A 450 40.21 -46.63 22.06
C ALA A 450 40.42 -46.70 20.54
#